data_AF-A0A970Q8I7-F1
#
_entry.id   AF-A0A970Q8I7-F1
#
_cell.length_a   1.000
_cell.length_b   1.000
_cell.length_c   1.000
_cell.angle_alpha   90.00
_cell.angle_beta   90.00
_cell.angle_gamma   90.00
#
_symmetry.space_group_name_H-M   'P 1'
#
loop_
_entity.id
_entity.type
_entity.pdbx_description
1 polymer ?
#
loop_
_entity_poly.entity_id
_entity_poly.type
_entity_poly.pdbx_seq_one_letter_code
_entity_poly.pdbx_strand_id
1 'polypeptide(L)'
;MEKDSTLYFLNLMNYALGIAIGSVALSEYKHHRNTTPMLIILAVIIAGPLEDLLVRVIQEKPIPGHEKERAIKLVDQLTSLGFMLFLLLAAHNSG
;
A
#
# COMPACT_ATOMS: atom_id res chain seq x y z
N MET A 1 -23.34 15.36 10.39
CA MET A 1 -23.09 15.52 8.93
C MET A 1 -21.70 16.11 8.67
N GLU A 2 -20.70 15.79 9.50
CA GLU A 2 -19.36 16.42 9.50
C GLU A 2 -18.22 15.40 9.29
N LYS A 3 -18.47 14.11 9.58
CA LYS A 3 -17.51 13.00 9.37
C LYS A 3 -17.22 12.72 7.89
N ASP A 4 -18.18 12.98 6.99
CA ASP A 4 -18.05 12.65 5.57
C ASP A 4 -17.09 13.59 4.84
N SER A 5 -17.05 14.87 5.21
CA SER A 5 -16.19 15.88 4.59
C SER A 5 -14.70 15.62 4.84
N THR A 6 -14.35 15.18 6.04
CA THR A 6 -12.96 14.87 6.42
C THR A 6 -12.46 13.65 5.67
N LEU A 7 -13.27 12.59 5.59
CA LEU A 7 -12.95 11.39 4.81
C LEU A 7 -12.80 11.69 3.31
N TYR A 8 -13.66 12.56 2.77
CA TYR A 8 -13.59 12.96 1.37
C TYR A 8 -12.31 13.75 1.06
N PHE A 9 -11.92 14.66 1.96
CA PHE A 9 -10.69 15.44 1.82
C PHE A 9 -9.44 14.56 1.94
N LEU A 10 -9.41 13.63 2.90
CA LEU A 10 -8.33 12.64 3.05
C LEU A 10 -8.21 11.75 1.81
N ASN A 11 -9.33 11.28 1.26
CA ASN A 11 -9.32 10.49 0.02
C ASN A 11 -8.82 11.30 -1.17
N LEU A 12 -9.24 12.56 -1.31
CA LEU A 12 -8.76 13.43 -2.38
C LEU A 12 -7.25 13.70 -2.26
N MET A 13 -6.76 13.96 -1.05
CA MET A 13 -5.33 14.13 -0.78
C MET A 13 -4.54 12.86 -1.08
N ASN A 14 -5.02 11.69 -0.66
CA ASN A 14 -4.39 10.40 -0.97
C ASN A 14 -4.34 10.14 -2.49
N TYR A 15 -5.41 10.47 -3.22
CA TYR A 15 -5.46 10.31 -4.66
C TYR A 15 -4.49 11.28 -5.36
N ALA A 16 -4.44 12.53 -4.93
CA ALA A 16 -3.49 13.53 -5.43
C ALA A 16 -2.03 13.13 -5.14
N LEU A 17 -1.75 12.62 -3.94
CA LEU A 17 -0.45 12.09 -3.57
C LEU A 17 -0.08 10.86 -4.41
N GLY A 18 -1.01 9.93 -4.63
CA GLY A 18 -0.81 8.79 -5.51
C GLY A 18 -0.46 9.20 -6.95
N ILE A 19 -1.17 10.20 -7.50
CA ILE A 19 -0.89 10.75 -8.83
C ILE A 19 0.48 11.46 -8.85
N ALA A 20 0.81 12.23 -7.83
CA ALA A 20 2.08 12.96 -7.74
C ALA A 20 3.27 11.99 -7.65
N ILE A 21 3.20 11.00 -6.77
CA ILE A 21 4.22 9.94 -6.63
C ILE A 21 4.32 9.16 -7.95
N GLY A 22 3.18 8.79 -8.55
CA GLY A 22 3.09 8.17 -9.87
C GLY A 22 3.83 8.95 -10.96
N SER A 23 3.60 10.26 -11.01
CA SER A 23 4.20 11.16 -12.00
C SER A 23 5.70 11.31 -11.79
N VAL A 24 6.15 11.44 -10.53
CA VAL A 24 7.58 11.52 -10.18
C VAL A 24 8.29 10.22 -10.59
N ALA A 25 7.73 9.06 -10.26
CA ALA A 25 8.33 7.79 -10.64
C ALA A 25 8.39 7.56 -12.16
N LEU A 26 7.36 7.99 -12.89
CA LEU A 26 7.34 7.89 -14.34
C LEU A 26 8.40 8.82 -14.97
N SER A 27 8.57 10.02 -14.41
CA SER A 27 9.61 10.96 -14.81
C SER A 27 11.01 10.40 -14.55
N GLU A 28 11.24 9.83 -13.36
CA GLU A 28 12.52 9.25 -12.96
C GLU A 28 12.89 8.02 -13.80
N TYR A 29 11.90 7.16 -14.10
CA TYR A 29 12.07 6.03 -14.99
C TYR A 29 12.49 6.48 -16.40
N LYS A 30 11.88 7.55 -16.92
CA LYS A 30 12.18 8.06 -18.26
C LYS A 30 13.55 8.73 -18.34
N HIS A 31 13.99 9.39 -17.26
CA HIS A 31 15.22 10.18 -17.27
C HIS A 31 16.45 9.36 -16.88
N HIS A 32 16.31 8.39 -15.98
CA HIS A 32 17.45 7.66 -15.40
C HIS A 32 17.36 6.13 -15.63
N ARG A 33 16.34 5.64 -16.38
CA ARG A 33 16.00 4.20 -16.48
C ARG A 33 15.82 3.51 -15.13
N ASN A 34 15.62 4.30 -14.08
CA ASN A 34 15.56 3.79 -12.72
C ASN A 34 14.18 3.19 -12.47
N THR A 35 14.11 1.85 -12.38
CA THR A 35 12.88 1.09 -12.13
C THR A 35 12.41 1.17 -10.68
N THR A 36 13.29 1.61 -9.78
CA THR A 36 13.09 1.72 -8.34
C THR A 36 11.78 2.41 -7.94
N PRO A 37 11.51 3.68 -8.31
CA PRO A 37 10.31 4.36 -7.86
C PRO A 37 9.02 3.75 -8.46
N MET A 38 9.12 3.10 -9.62
CA MET A 38 8.01 2.36 -10.23
C MET A 38 7.65 1.11 -9.42
N LEU A 39 8.66 0.39 -8.91
CA LEU A 39 8.48 -0.77 -8.03
C LEU A 39 7.85 -0.38 -6.69
N ILE A 40 8.25 0.77 -6.12
CA ILE A 40 7.65 1.28 -4.88
C ILE A 40 6.16 1.55 -5.08
N ILE A 41 5.77 2.24 -6.16
CA ILE A 41 4.36 2.51 -6.44
C ILE A 41 3.58 1.21 -6.66
N LEU A 42 4.16 0.28 -7.43
CA LEU A 42 3.53 -1.01 -7.67
C LEU A 42 3.30 -1.76 -6.35
N ALA A 43 4.27 -1.71 -5.44
CA ALA A 43 4.13 -2.27 -4.10
C ALA A 43 3.02 -1.58 -3.30
N VAL A 44 2.93 -0.24 -3.29
CA VAL A 44 1.83 0.48 -2.59
C VAL A 44 0.46 0.11 -3.17
N ILE A 45 0.33 0.17 -4.50
CA ILE A 45 -0.94 -0.06 -5.21
C ILE A 45 -1.41 -1.51 -5.04
N ILE A 46 -0.51 -2.47 -4.92
CA ILE A 46 -0.87 -3.87 -4.70
C ILE A 46 -1.10 -4.14 -3.22
N ALA A 47 -0.18 -3.70 -2.34
CA ALA A 47 -0.20 -4.02 -0.92
C ALA A 47 -1.48 -3.54 -0.21
N GLY A 48 -1.94 -2.31 -0.48
CA GLY A 48 -3.15 -1.77 0.15
C GLY A 48 -4.41 -2.59 -0.15
N PRO A 49 -4.82 -2.72 -1.43
CA PRO A 49 -5.96 -3.54 -1.80
C PRO A 49 -5.81 -5.02 -1.42
N LEU A 50 -4.59 -5.58 -1.48
CA LEU A 50 -4.33 -6.96 -1.10
C LEU A 50 -4.56 -7.18 0.40
N GLU A 51 -4.11 -6.26 1.25
CA GLU A 51 -4.35 -6.27 2.69
C GLU A 51 -5.85 -6.21 3.00
N ASP A 52 -6.57 -5.26 2.39
CA ASP A 52 -8.02 -5.11 2.56
C ASP A 52 -8.77 -6.40 2.15
N LEU A 53 -8.34 -7.04 1.06
CA LEU A 53 -8.93 -8.27 0.55
C LEU A 53 -8.66 -9.44 1.52
N LEU A 54 -7.43 -9.57 2.03
CA LEU A 54 -7.07 -10.58 3.02
C LEU A 54 -7.84 -10.39 4.34
N VAL A 55 -7.97 -9.15 4.82
CA VAL A 55 -8.77 -8.81 6.01
C VAL A 55 -10.23 -9.20 5.79
N ARG A 56 -10.80 -8.91 4.62
CA ARG A 56 -12.19 -9.27 4.29
C ARG A 56 -12.40 -10.79 4.25
N VAL A 57 -11.45 -11.54 3.68
CA VAL A 57 -11.48 -13.01 3.69
C VAL A 57 -11.43 -13.57 5.12
N ILE A 58 -10.64 -12.97 6.01
CA ILE A 58 -10.58 -13.36 7.43
C ILE A 58 -11.90 -13.03 8.14
N GLN A 59 -12.51 -11.89 7.83
CA GLN A 59 -13.80 -11.49 8.40
C GLN A 59 -14.93 -12.44 8.01
N GLU A 60 -14.93 -12.95 6.78
CA GLU A 60 -15.94 -13.90 6.26
C GLU A 60 -15.79 -15.31 6.83
N LYS A 61 -14.63 -15.69 7.38
CA LYS A 61 -14.45 -17.01 8.01
C LYS A 61 -15.16 -17.12 9.37
N PRO A 62 -15.75 -18.28 9.70
CA PRO A 62 -16.38 -18.54 10.99
C PRO A 62 -15.33 -18.92 12.05
N ILE A 63 -14.40 -18.02 12.34
CA ILE A 63 -13.36 -18.16 13.38
C ILE A 63 -13.72 -17.29 14.59
N PRO A 64 -13.32 -17.69 15.82
CA PRO A 64 -13.64 -16.93 17.02
C PRO A 64 -12.94 -15.57 17.02
N GLY A 65 -13.56 -14.55 17.63
CA GLY A 65 -13.15 -13.14 17.48
C GLY A 65 -11.70 -12.84 17.87
N HIS A 66 -11.15 -13.55 18.84
CA HIS A 66 -9.75 -13.40 19.26
C HIS A 66 -8.75 -13.92 18.22
N GLU A 67 -9.13 -14.93 17.43
CA GLU A 67 -8.31 -15.43 16.32
C GLU A 67 -8.39 -14.50 15.10
N LYS A 68 -9.57 -13.88 14.86
CA LYS A 68 -9.73 -12.88 13.80
C LYS A 68 -8.81 -11.69 14.01
N GLU A 69 -8.73 -11.16 15.22
CA GLU A 69 -7.87 -10.01 15.51
C GLU A 69 -6.38 -10.33 15.34
N ARG A 70 -5.95 -11.53 15.76
CA ARG A 70 -4.59 -12.01 15.50
C ARG A 70 -4.31 -12.17 14.00
N ALA A 71 -5.26 -12.73 13.25
CA ALA A 71 -5.09 -12.93 11.81
C ALA A 71 -5.01 -11.60 11.05
N ILE A 72 -5.82 -10.60 11.41
CA ILE A 72 -5.75 -9.25 10.84
C ILE A 72 -4.38 -8.61 11.13
N LYS A 73 -3.91 -8.68 12.39
CA LYS A 73 -2.57 -8.17 12.76
C LYS A 73 -1.44 -8.87 12.01
N LEU A 74 -1.56 -10.18 11.76
CA LEU A 74 -0.57 -10.92 10.99
C LEU A 74 -0.56 -10.48 9.52
N VAL A 75 -1.73 -10.25 8.92
CA VAL A 75 -1.84 -9.74 7.55
C VAL A 75 -1.22 -8.36 7.44
N ASP A 76 -1.55 -7.42 8.33
CA ASP A 76 -0.94 -6.09 8.38
C ASP A 76 0.60 -6.16 8.52
N GLN A 77 1.11 -6.98 9.45
CA GLN A 77 2.56 -7.20 9.59
C GLN A 77 3.22 -7.80 8.35
N LEU A 78 2.57 -8.76 7.69
CA LEU A 78 3.08 -9.37 6.45
C LEU A 78 3.09 -8.37 5.29
N THR A 79 2.04 -7.57 5.16
CA THR A 79 1.93 -6.51 4.16
C THR A 79 3.02 -5.46 4.38
N SER A 80 3.22 -5.02 5.63
CA SER A 80 4.25 -4.06 6.02
C SER A 80 5.67 -4.59 5.76
N LEU A 81 5.91 -5.88 6.05
CA LEU A 81 7.19 -6.54 5.78
C LEU A 81 7.45 -6.68 4.28
N GLY A 82 6.42 -7.04 3.51
CA GLY A 82 6.47 -7.03 2.04
C GLY A 82 6.79 -5.63 1.50
N PHE A 83 6.14 -4.60 2.04
CA PHE A 83 6.39 -3.22 1.67
C PHE A 83 7.85 -2.80 1.95
N MET A 84 8.38 -3.11 3.13
CA MET A 84 9.79 -2.85 3.47
C MET A 84 10.76 -3.60 2.55
N LEU A 85 10.47 -4.84 2.17
CA LEU A 85 11.30 -5.58 1.22
C LEU A 85 11.29 -4.94 -0.17
N PHE A 86 10.13 -4.49 -0.64
CA PHE A 86 10.03 -3.75 -1.89
C PHE A 86 10.77 -2.41 -1.83
N LEU A 87 10.70 -1.67 -0.72
CA LEU A 87 11.48 -0.45 -0.50
C LEU A 87 12.98 -0.73 -0.48
N LEU A 88 13.42 -1.82 0.14
CA LEU A 88 14.82 -2.22 0.18
C LEU A 88 15.34 -2.62 -1.20
N LEU A 89 14.57 -3.41 -1.95
CA LEU A 89 14.86 -3.76 -3.35
C LEU A 89 14.96 -2.52 -4.23
N ALA A 90 14.02 -1.60 -4.04
CA ALA A 90 14.03 -0.28 -4.66
C ALA A 90 15.34 0.46 -4.35
N ALA A 91 15.69 0.63 -3.07
CA ALA A 91 16.89 1.34 -2.64
C ALA A 91 18.19 0.69 -3.18
N HIS A 92 18.24 -0.64 -3.22
CA HIS A 92 19.38 -1.38 -3.76
C HIS A 92 19.49 -1.25 -5.29
N ASN A 93 18.37 -1.23 -6.01
CA ASN A 93 18.35 -1.10 -7.47
C ASN A 93 18.60 0.33 -7.96
N SER A 94 18.58 1.32 -7.06
CA SER A 94 18.94 2.71 -7.34
C SER A 94 20.43 3.03 -7.14
N GLY A 95 21.26 2.04 -6.81
CA GLY A 95 22.72 2.16 -6.64
C GLY A 95 23.53 1.79 -7.87
#